data_AF-V4JYX4-F1
#
_entry.id   AF-V4JYX4-F1
#
_cell.length_a   1.000
_cell.length_b   1.000
_cell.length_c   1.000
_cell.angle_alpha   90.00
_cell.angle_beta   90.00
_cell.angle_gamma   90.00
#
_symmetry.space_group_name_H-M   'P 1'
#
loop_
_entity.id
_entity.type
_entity.pdbx_description
1 polymer ?
#
loop_
_entity_poly.entity_id
_entity_poly.type
_entity_poly.pdbx_seq_one_letter_code
_entity_poly.pdbx_strand_id
1 'polypeptide(L)'
;MAGYEVRAVTFHAGALPASGQELESSLEELAERALEAVDSASSATGLRPTYVRVALPGVRLEDASRVAKVAERLGSDVLLNAGAWPASADLEKLVDVPRSGAYLSILLVERTWEEARRASAFIHSLSSSDPALATRVAINVTGEAHLITPYYPLASAVPGRDIVTAALTYPSYLAEAYSREAFRASGRR
;
A
#
# COMPACT_ATOMS: atom_id res chain seq x y z
N MET A 1 -7.19 -9.30 27.20
CA MET A 1 -5.82 -9.68 26.80
C MET A 1 -5.40 -8.70 25.73
N ALA A 2 -4.37 -7.88 25.95
CA ALA A 2 -3.72 -7.15 24.87
C ALA A 2 -2.94 -8.16 24.03
N GLY A 3 -3.57 -8.65 22.96
CA GLY A 3 -2.93 -9.52 21.97
C GLY A 3 -2.21 -8.69 20.92
N TYR A 4 -1.24 -9.29 20.23
CA TYR A 4 -0.68 -8.72 19.02
C TYR A 4 -1.74 -8.77 17.93
N GLU A 5 -2.19 -7.62 17.42
CA GLU A 5 -3.03 -7.61 16.22
C GLU A 5 -2.17 -7.32 15.00
N VAL A 6 -2.39 -8.09 13.95
CA VAL A 6 -1.78 -7.80 12.65
C VAL A 6 -2.67 -6.74 12.00
N ARG A 7 -2.17 -5.51 11.89
CA ARG A 7 -2.92 -4.45 11.20
C ARG A 7 -3.06 -4.77 9.72
N ALA A 8 -1.97 -5.19 9.09
CA ALA A 8 -1.98 -5.47 7.67
C ALA A 8 -0.92 -6.50 7.29
N VAL A 9 -1.23 -7.29 6.26
CA VAL A 9 -0.24 -8.06 5.50
C VAL A 9 -0.19 -7.47 4.10
N THR A 10 1.02 -7.19 3.61
CA THR A 10 1.25 -6.62 2.28
C THR A 10 2.09 -7.59 1.45
N PHE A 11 1.52 -8.01 0.33
CA PHE A 11 2.19 -8.80 -0.70
C PHE A 11 2.79 -7.84 -1.74
N HIS A 12 4.10 -7.69 -1.71
CA HIS A 12 4.86 -6.91 -2.67
C HIS A 12 5.14 -7.81 -3.88
N ALA A 13 4.35 -7.65 -4.94
CA ALA A 13 4.34 -8.55 -6.09
C ALA A 13 5.21 -8.00 -7.22
N GLY A 14 6.49 -8.38 -7.20
CA GLY A 14 7.49 -7.94 -8.17
C GLY A 14 7.53 -8.82 -9.41
N ALA A 15 7.08 -10.08 -9.33
CA ALA A 15 7.14 -11.04 -10.43
C ALA A 15 5.93 -11.00 -11.37
N LEU A 16 4.95 -10.13 -11.11
CA LEU A 16 3.78 -10.00 -11.97
C LEU A 16 4.14 -9.46 -13.37
N PRO A 17 3.43 -9.92 -14.43
CA PRO A 17 3.52 -9.29 -15.73
C PRO A 17 3.21 -7.80 -15.62
N ALA A 18 4.08 -6.94 -16.17
CA ALA A 18 3.97 -5.49 -16.00
C ALA A 18 2.99 -4.80 -16.97
N SER A 19 2.38 -5.54 -17.91
CA SER A 19 1.56 -4.95 -18.97
C SER A 19 0.64 -5.94 -19.70
N GLY A 20 -0.40 -5.42 -20.34
CA GLY A 20 -1.25 -6.18 -21.28
C GLY A 20 -2.50 -6.80 -20.66
N GLN A 21 -3.20 -7.63 -21.42
CA GLN A 21 -4.45 -8.29 -20.95
C GLN A 21 -4.19 -9.26 -19.80
N GLU A 22 -3.02 -9.89 -19.77
CA GLU A 22 -2.61 -10.81 -18.70
C GLU A 22 -2.47 -10.10 -17.35
N LEU A 23 -2.19 -8.79 -17.32
CA LEU A 23 -2.08 -8.03 -16.08
C LEU A 23 -3.36 -8.12 -15.24
N GLU A 24 -4.54 -8.01 -15.85
CA GLU A 24 -5.80 -8.02 -15.11
C GLU A 24 -6.04 -9.39 -14.46
N SER A 25 -5.95 -10.46 -15.25
CA SER A 25 -6.13 -11.83 -14.74
C SER A 25 -5.08 -12.20 -13.70
N SER A 26 -3.81 -11.84 -13.91
CA SER A 26 -2.76 -12.14 -12.93
C SER A 26 -2.90 -11.34 -11.63
N LEU A 27 -3.47 -10.13 -11.67
CA LEU A 27 -3.76 -9.37 -10.45
C LEU A 27 -4.92 -9.98 -9.67
N GLU A 28 -5.97 -10.45 -10.35
CA GLU A 28 -7.09 -11.15 -9.72
C GLU A 28 -6.64 -12.46 -9.07
N GLU A 29 -5.90 -13.30 -9.83
CA GLU A 29 -5.33 -14.54 -9.31
C GLU A 29 -4.39 -14.29 -8.11
N LEU A 30 -3.60 -13.22 -8.15
CA LEU A 30 -2.76 -12.86 -7.01
C LEU A 30 -3.60 -12.46 -5.79
N ALA A 31 -4.66 -11.67 -5.98
CA ALA A 31 -5.54 -11.24 -4.89
C ALA A 31 -6.24 -12.44 -4.24
N GLU A 32 -6.75 -13.38 -5.03
CA GLU A 32 -7.34 -14.63 -4.56
C GLU A 32 -6.33 -15.44 -3.75
N ARG A 33 -5.13 -15.68 -4.30
CA ARG A 33 -4.05 -16.39 -3.60
C ARG A 33 -3.60 -15.70 -2.32
N ALA A 34 -3.59 -14.37 -2.29
CA ALA A 34 -3.25 -13.60 -1.10
C ALA A 34 -4.29 -13.79 0.01
N LEU A 35 -5.58 -13.78 -0.33
CA LEU A 35 -6.67 -14.04 0.60
C LEU A 35 -6.62 -15.47 1.13
N GLU A 36 -6.45 -16.47 0.26
CA GLU A 36 -6.31 -17.87 0.65
C GLU A 36 -5.13 -18.10 1.60
N ALA A 37 -3.97 -17.49 1.30
CA ALA A 37 -2.79 -17.58 2.15
C ALA A 37 -3.03 -16.94 3.53
N VAL A 38 -3.74 -15.81 3.57
CA VAL A 38 -4.12 -15.15 4.82
C VAL A 38 -5.11 -15.98 5.62
N ASP A 39 -6.12 -16.58 4.99
CA ASP A 39 -7.11 -17.40 5.67
C ASP A 39 -6.50 -18.69 6.22
N SER A 40 -5.59 -19.32 5.47
CA SER A 40 -4.81 -20.48 5.92
C SER A 40 -3.94 -20.14 7.13
N ALA A 41 -3.19 -19.03 7.06
CA ALA A 41 -2.36 -18.56 8.17
C ALA A 41 -3.21 -18.17 9.40
N SER A 42 -4.36 -17.53 9.18
CA SER A 42 -5.30 -17.14 10.24
C SER A 42 -5.88 -18.37 10.93
N SER A 43 -6.20 -19.42 10.18
CA SER A 43 -6.71 -20.69 10.72
C SER A 43 -5.66 -21.41 11.56
N ALA A 44 -4.39 -21.36 11.17
CA ALA A 44 -3.29 -22.00 11.89
C ALA A 44 -2.87 -21.23 13.16
N THR A 45 -2.96 -19.90 13.16
CA THR A 45 -2.41 -19.04 14.23
C THR A 45 -3.47 -18.39 15.12
N GLY A 46 -4.73 -18.35 14.67
CA GLY A 46 -5.80 -17.58 15.30
C GLY A 46 -5.68 -16.06 15.11
N LEU A 47 -4.73 -15.58 14.31
CA LEU A 47 -4.49 -14.15 14.07
C LEU A 47 -4.92 -13.77 12.65
N ARG A 48 -5.94 -12.91 12.53
CA ARG A 48 -6.41 -12.39 11.25
C ARG A 48 -5.97 -10.94 11.05
N PRO A 49 -5.33 -10.57 9.93
CA PRO A 49 -5.00 -9.19 9.66
C PRO A 49 -6.24 -8.34 9.39
N THR A 50 -6.23 -7.06 9.79
CA THR A 50 -7.32 -6.13 9.44
C THR A 50 -7.36 -5.83 7.95
N TYR A 51 -6.19 -5.73 7.30
CA TYR A 51 -6.08 -5.43 5.88
C TYR A 51 -5.20 -6.44 5.16
N VAL A 52 -5.66 -6.93 4.02
CA VAL A 52 -4.84 -7.61 3.03
C VAL A 52 -4.52 -6.62 1.93
N ARG A 53 -3.25 -6.56 1.52
CA ARG A 53 -2.77 -5.56 0.57
C ARG A 53 -1.88 -6.19 -0.48
N VAL A 54 -1.95 -5.67 -1.69
CA VAL A 54 -1.00 -5.95 -2.77
C VAL A 54 -0.31 -4.65 -3.16
N ALA A 55 1.00 -4.70 -3.38
CA ALA A 55 1.79 -3.58 -3.84
C ALA A 55 2.58 -3.98 -5.09
N LEU A 56 2.44 -3.19 -6.15
CA LEU A 56 3.11 -3.41 -7.44
C LEU A 56 4.41 -2.60 -7.52
N PRO A 57 5.35 -2.97 -8.41
CA PRO A 57 6.56 -2.18 -8.64
C PRO A 57 6.25 -0.84 -9.35
N GLY A 58 5.09 -0.74 -9.98
CA GLY A 58 4.72 0.33 -10.91
C GLY A 58 4.28 -0.31 -12.22
N VAL A 59 3.08 0.02 -12.69
CA VAL A 59 2.61 -0.40 -14.02
C VAL A 59 2.90 0.68 -15.05
N ARG A 60 2.91 0.29 -16.32
CA ARG A 60 2.97 1.26 -17.42
C ARG A 60 1.76 2.18 -17.37
N LEU A 61 1.93 3.43 -17.80
CA LEU A 61 0.89 4.45 -17.68
C LEU A 61 -0.39 4.06 -18.44
N GLU A 62 -0.24 3.44 -19.60
CA GLU A 62 -1.34 2.89 -20.41
C GLU A 62 -2.13 1.78 -19.70
N ASP A 63 -1.51 1.08 -18.75
CA ASP A 63 -2.10 -0.03 -18.01
C ASP A 63 -2.71 0.41 -16.67
N ALA A 64 -2.56 1.68 -16.28
CA ALA A 64 -3.13 2.22 -15.04
C ALA A 64 -4.66 2.02 -14.96
N SER A 65 -5.36 2.19 -16.08
CA SER A 65 -6.81 1.95 -16.17
C SER A 65 -7.20 0.49 -15.93
N ARG A 66 -6.31 -0.46 -16.22
CA ARG A 66 -6.54 -1.90 -15.98
C ARG A 66 -6.44 -2.22 -14.50
N VAL A 67 -5.41 -1.68 -13.84
CA VAL A 67 -5.27 -1.77 -12.39
C VAL A 67 -6.47 -1.16 -11.69
N ALA A 68 -6.95 -0.01 -12.18
CA ALA A 68 -8.16 0.63 -11.66
C ALA A 68 -9.37 -0.30 -11.74
N LYS A 69 -9.65 -0.91 -12.90
CA LYS A 69 -10.75 -1.88 -13.08
C LYS A 69 -10.67 -3.09 -12.16
N VAL A 70 -9.46 -3.63 -11.94
CA VAL A 70 -9.28 -4.75 -11.00
C VAL A 70 -9.57 -4.29 -9.57
N ALA A 71 -9.09 -3.11 -9.17
CA ALA A 71 -9.35 -2.58 -7.84
C ALA A 71 -10.86 -2.33 -7.57
N GLU A 72 -11.63 -1.88 -8.57
CA GLU A 72 -13.09 -1.75 -8.41
C GLU A 72 -13.76 -3.11 -8.14
N ARG A 73 -13.31 -4.17 -8.83
CA ARG A 73 -13.82 -5.54 -8.66
C ARG A 73 -13.46 -6.13 -7.30
N LEU A 74 -12.23 -5.90 -6.84
CA LEU A 74 -11.74 -6.39 -5.54
C LEU A 74 -12.37 -5.63 -4.36
N GLY A 75 -12.81 -4.39 -4.57
CA GLY A 75 -13.46 -3.58 -3.54
C GLY A 75 -12.59 -3.42 -2.29
N SER A 76 -13.13 -3.78 -1.13
CA SER A 76 -12.43 -3.67 0.16
C SER A 76 -11.70 -4.93 0.61
N ASP A 77 -11.84 -6.04 -0.12
CA ASP A 77 -11.28 -7.33 0.30
C ASP A 77 -9.75 -7.31 0.22
N VAL A 78 -9.20 -6.66 -0.80
CA VAL A 78 -7.76 -6.44 -0.98
C VAL A 78 -7.49 -5.01 -1.41
N LEU A 79 -6.60 -4.32 -0.69
CA LEU A 79 -6.15 -2.97 -1.08
C LEU A 79 -5.00 -3.08 -2.08
N LEU A 80 -5.15 -2.45 -3.26
CA LEU A 80 -4.17 -2.51 -4.34
C LEU A 80 -3.37 -1.21 -4.48
N ASN A 81 -2.04 -1.31 -4.48
CA ASN A 81 -1.14 -0.20 -4.78
C ASN A 81 -0.58 -0.41 -6.16
N ALA A 82 -0.88 0.52 -7.05
CA ALA A 82 -0.48 0.46 -8.44
C ALA A 82 1.01 0.79 -8.66
N GLY A 83 1.72 1.21 -7.59
CA GLY A 83 3.16 1.42 -7.54
C GLY A 83 3.55 2.91 -7.49
N ALA A 84 4.79 3.19 -7.87
CA ALA A 84 5.37 4.53 -7.85
C ALA A 84 5.57 5.08 -9.27
N TRP A 85 5.12 6.31 -9.52
CA TRP A 85 5.39 7.02 -10.77
C TRP A 85 6.24 8.26 -10.53
N PRO A 86 7.19 8.59 -11.42
CA PRO A 86 7.92 9.84 -11.30
C PRO A 86 6.99 11.04 -11.47
N ALA A 87 7.23 12.13 -10.75
CA ALA A 87 6.45 13.37 -10.86
C ALA A 87 6.49 14.00 -12.27
N SER A 88 7.44 13.59 -13.11
CA SER A 88 7.55 13.97 -14.52
C SER A 88 6.60 13.20 -15.45
N ALA A 89 5.98 12.11 -14.99
CA ALA A 89 4.98 11.38 -15.76
C ALA A 89 3.73 12.23 -16.02
N ASP A 90 2.92 11.80 -16.98
CA ASP A 90 1.62 12.40 -17.27
C ASP A 90 0.59 11.93 -16.21
N LEU A 91 0.64 12.57 -15.05
CA LEU A 91 -0.15 12.21 -13.86
C LEU A 91 -1.66 12.26 -14.10
N GLU A 92 -2.15 13.06 -15.06
CA GLU A 92 -3.58 13.15 -15.37
C GLU A 92 -4.15 11.80 -15.84
N LYS A 93 -3.32 10.94 -16.43
CA LYS A 93 -3.73 9.57 -16.81
C LYS A 93 -3.87 8.61 -15.62
N LEU A 94 -3.43 9.02 -14.43
CA LEU A 94 -3.52 8.21 -13.22
C LEU A 94 -4.76 8.52 -12.37
N VAL A 95 -5.60 9.49 -12.75
CA VAL A 95 -6.75 9.92 -11.93
C VAL A 95 -7.75 8.81 -11.60
N ASP A 96 -7.86 7.81 -12.47
CA ASP A 96 -8.80 6.70 -12.27
C ASP A 96 -8.32 5.68 -11.23
N VAL A 97 -7.00 5.62 -10.97
CA VAL A 97 -6.42 4.73 -9.95
C VAL A 97 -6.95 5.06 -8.54
N PRO A 98 -6.86 6.30 -8.01
CA PRO A 98 -7.45 6.61 -6.71
C PRO A 98 -8.98 6.56 -6.74
N ARG A 99 -9.63 6.86 -7.87
CA ARG A 99 -11.09 6.82 -8.00
C ARG A 99 -11.65 5.40 -7.89
N SER A 100 -10.93 4.41 -8.39
CA SER A 100 -11.32 3.01 -8.26
C SER A 100 -11.14 2.42 -6.86
N GLY A 101 -10.54 3.18 -5.94
CA GLY A 101 -10.17 2.70 -4.61
C GLY A 101 -8.74 2.19 -4.49
N ALA A 102 -7.99 2.09 -5.60
CA ALA A 102 -6.57 1.76 -5.57
C ALA A 102 -5.72 2.93 -5.07
N TYR A 103 -4.47 2.64 -4.79
CA TYR A 103 -3.51 3.57 -4.22
C TYR A 103 -2.31 3.71 -5.15
N LEU A 104 -1.59 4.83 -5.03
CA LEU A 104 -0.34 5.05 -5.75
C LEU A 104 0.59 5.96 -4.97
N SER A 105 1.85 5.98 -5.39
CA SER A 105 2.82 6.97 -4.94
C SER A 105 3.43 7.76 -6.10
N ILE A 106 3.78 9.01 -5.83
CA ILE A 106 4.49 9.90 -6.74
C ILE A 106 5.92 10.06 -6.23
N LEU A 107 6.89 9.65 -7.04
CA LEU A 107 8.31 9.78 -6.76
C LEU A 107 8.83 11.13 -7.22
N LEU A 108 9.42 11.89 -6.29
CA LEU A 108 10.25 13.05 -6.63
C LEU A 108 11.66 12.54 -6.91
N VAL A 109 12.02 12.42 -8.19
CA VAL A 109 13.30 11.82 -8.61
C VAL A 109 14.43 12.81 -8.37
N GLU A 110 14.25 14.04 -8.81
CA GLU A 110 15.23 15.12 -8.69
C GLU A 110 15.08 15.91 -7.38
N ARG A 111 13.91 15.80 -6.74
CA ARG A 111 13.50 16.51 -5.52
C ARG A 111 13.46 18.02 -5.72
N THR A 112 12.99 18.46 -6.89
CA THR A 112 12.87 19.89 -7.20
C THR A 112 11.51 20.44 -6.76
N TRP A 113 11.45 21.78 -6.62
CA TRP A 113 10.17 22.46 -6.40
C TRP A 113 9.19 22.28 -7.56
N GLU A 114 9.68 22.04 -8.77
CA GLU A 114 8.80 21.77 -9.92
C GLU A 114 8.09 20.42 -9.77
N GLU A 115 8.82 19.36 -9.43
CA GLU A 115 8.23 18.05 -9.16
C GLU A 115 7.22 18.12 -8.01
N ALA A 116 7.58 18.82 -6.92
CA ALA A 116 6.68 19.02 -5.78
C ALA A 116 5.39 19.76 -6.17
N ARG A 117 5.48 20.78 -7.04
CA ARG A 117 4.29 21.49 -7.56
C ARG A 117 3.43 20.58 -8.43
N ARG A 118 4.01 19.76 -9.29
CA ARG A 118 3.27 18.79 -10.13
C ARG A 118 2.52 17.78 -9.27
N ALA A 119 3.20 17.17 -8.30
CA ALA A 119 2.59 16.24 -7.35
C ALA A 119 1.46 16.91 -6.55
N SER A 120 1.70 18.13 -6.05
CA SER A 120 0.69 18.90 -5.31
C SER A 120 -0.52 19.26 -6.17
N ALA A 121 -0.32 19.64 -7.44
CA ALA A 121 -1.41 19.97 -8.35
C ALA A 121 -2.29 18.75 -8.64
N PHE A 122 -1.69 17.58 -8.82
CA PHE A 122 -2.41 16.32 -8.99
C PHE A 122 -3.21 15.92 -7.74
N ILE A 123 -2.61 16.00 -6.54
CA ILE A 123 -3.34 15.72 -5.30
C ILE A 123 -4.48 16.72 -5.10
N HIS A 124 -4.25 18.00 -5.41
CA HIS A 124 -5.28 19.03 -5.32
C HIS A 124 -6.45 18.75 -6.28
N SER A 125 -6.17 18.37 -7.53
CA SER A 125 -7.22 18.06 -8.50
C SER A 125 -8.10 16.89 -8.03
N LEU A 126 -7.52 15.84 -7.45
CA LEU A 126 -8.27 14.74 -6.84
C LEU A 126 -9.12 15.21 -5.65
N SER A 127 -8.51 15.95 -4.72
CA SER A 127 -9.17 16.41 -3.49
C SER A 127 -10.32 17.39 -3.75
N SER A 128 -10.27 18.12 -4.86
CA SER A 128 -11.30 19.09 -5.24
C SER A 128 -12.64 18.43 -5.57
N SER A 129 -12.62 17.19 -6.07
CA SER A 129 -13.84 16.39 -6.27
C SER A 129 -14.25 15.61 -5.02
N ASP A 130 -13.30 14.97 -4.35
CA ASP A 130 -13.52 14.21 -3.12
C ASP A 130 -12.22 14.19 -2.30
N PRO A 131 -12.18 14.81 -1.11
CA PRO A 131 -11.01 14.81 -0.25
C PRO A 131 -10.47 13.41 0.09
N ALA A 132 -11.32 12.38 0.11
CA ALA A 132 -10.89 11.01 0.39
C ALA A 132 -9.97 10.45 -0.71
N LEU A 133 -10.07 10.94 -1.95
CA LEU A 133 -9.18 10.51 -3.04
C LEU A 133 -7.72 10.89 -2.79
N ALA A 134 -7.46 12.04 -2.16
CA ALA A 134 -6.10 12.45 -1.81
C ALA A 134 -5.43 11.50 -0.81
N THR A 135 -6.21 10.82 0.03
CA THR A 135 -5.68 9.83 1.00
C THR A 135 -5.10 8.58 0.34
N ARG A 136 -5.38 8.38 -0.95
CA ARG A 136 -4.91 7.24 -1.74
C ARG A 136 -3.58 7.49 -2.46
N VAL A 137 -3.05 8.71 -2.35
CA VAL A 137 -1.82 9.14 -3.01
C VAL A 137 -0.77 9.48 -1.96
N ALA A 138 0.44 8.96 -2.10
CA ALA A 138 1.60 9.37 -1.31
C ALA A 138 2.65 10.08 -2.16
N ILE A 139 3.47 10.90 -1.52
CA ILE A 139 4.66 11.48 -2.12
C ILE A 139 5.89 10.76 -1.56
N ASN A 140 6.65 10.12 -2.43
CA ASN A 140 7.93 9.52 -2.12
C ASN A 140 9.06 10.53 -2.39
N VAL A 141 9.74 10.94 -1.32
CA VAL A 141 10.87 11.89 -1.34
C VAL A 141 12.22 11.23 -1.12
N THR A 142 12.27 9.91 -0.94
CA THR A 142 13.52 9.20 -0.60
C THR A 142 14.45 9.08 -1.80
N GLY A 143 13.92 9.21 -3.02
CA GLY A 143 14.64 8.95 -4.26
C GLY A 143 14.72 7.46 -4.64
N GLU A 144 14.25 6.56 -3.75
CA GLU A 144 14.18 5.13 -4.02
C GLU A 144 12.95 4.83 -4.89
N ALA A 145 13.17 4.18 -6.04
CA ALA A 145 12.09 3.81 -6.95
C ALA A 145 11.11 2.80 -6.33
N HIS A 146 11.61 1.96 -5.41
CA HIS A 146 10.83 0.91 -4.79
C HIS A 146 10.99 0.90 -3.27
N LEU A 147 9.88 1.03 -2.53
CA LEU A 147 9.86 1.01 -1.08
C LEU A 147 9.14 -0.24 -0.57
N ILE A 148 9.93 -1.19 -0.06
CA ILE A 148 9.40 -2.36 0.67
C ILE A 148 9.05 -1.93 2.09
N THR A 149 7.79 -1.57 2.29
CA THR A 149 7.29 -1.04 3.56
C THR A 149 5.85 -1.47 3.82
N PRO A 150 5.46 -1.71 5.09
CA PRO A 150 4.06 -1.92 5.43
C PRO A 150 3.25 -0.61 5.51
N TYR A 151 3.91 0.55 5.34
CA TYR A 151 3.28 1.88 5.37
C TYR A 151 2.68 2.25 4.01
N TYR A 152 1.37 2.44 3.99
CA TYR A 152 0.59 2.68 2.78
C TYR A 152 0.19 4.15 2.68
N PRO A 153 0.19 4.78 1.48
CA PRO A 153 0.39 4.17 0.16
C PRO A 153 1.80 4.25 -0.43
N LEU A 154 2.85 4.34 0.41
CA LEU A 154 4.24 4.32 -0.05
C LEU A 154 4.75 2.91 -0.44
N ALA A 155 4.04 1.86 -0.05
CA ALA A 155 4.43 0.48 -0.36
C ALA A 155 4.45 0.23 -1.87
N SER A 156 5.56 -0.32 -2.37
CA SER A 156 5.71 -0.82 -3.74
C SER A 156 6.44 -2.17 -3.73
N ALA A 157 6.64 -2.79 -4.90
CA ALA A 157 7.48 -3.98 -5.04
C ALA A 157 8.77 -3.70 -5.80
N VAL A 158 9.73 -4.63 -5.73
CA VAL A 158 10.94 -4.62 -6.56
C VAL A 158 10.70 -5.56 -7.74
N PRO A 159 10.89 -5.14 -9.01
CA PRO A 159 10.72 -6.00 -10.17
C PRO A 159 11.47 -7.33 -10.04
N GLY A 160 10.78 -8.43 -10.37
CA GLY A 160 11.29 -9.80 -10.27
C GLY A 160 11.39 -10.39 -8.87
N ARG A 161 10.92 -9.69 -7.82
CA ARG A 161 11.01 -10.15 -6.43
C ARG A 161 9.69 -10.03 -5.69
N ASP A 162 9.19 -11.18 -5.23
CA ASP A 162 8.03 -11.22 -4.35
C ASP A 162 8.46 -11.19 -2.88
N ILE A 163 7.84 -10.30 -2.11
CA ILE A 163 8.13 -10.11 -0.68
C ILE A 163 6.82 -9.98 0.08
N VAL A 164 6.76 -10.51 1.30
CA VAL A 164 5.62 -10.31 2.19
C VAL A 164 6.08 -9.50 3.40
N THR A 165 5.35 -8.44 3.74
CA THR A 165 5.56 -7.67 4.97
C THR A 165 4.30 -7.65 5.82
N ALA A 166 4.46 -7.48 7.13
CA ALA A 166 3.35 -7.34 8.07
C ALA A 166 3.52 -6.07 8.92
N ALA A 167 2.44 -5.32 9.09
CA ALA A 167 2.35 -4.24 10.07
C ALA A 167 1.62 -4.76 11.31
N LEU A 168 2.27 -4.63 12.47
CA LEU A 168 1.71 -5.00 13.77
C LEU A 168 1.19 -3.76 14.49
N THR A 169 0.08 -3.87 15.21
CA THR A 169 -0.36 -2.82 16.13
C THR A 169 0.43 -2.93 17.43
N TYR A 170 1.38 -2.01 17.63
CA TYR A 170 2.16 -1.88 18.86
C TYR A 170 1.67 -0.87 19.93
N PRO A 171 0.77 0.10 19.67
CA PRO A 171 0.54 1.18 20.65
C PRO A 171 0.02 0.73 22.01
N SER A 172 -1.00 -0.13 22.05
CA SER A 172 -1.63 -0.59 23.30
C SER A 172 -0.72 -1.55 24.07
N TYR A 173 -0.01 -2.42 23.37
CA TYR A 173 0.99 -3.30 24.01
C TYR A 173 2.14 -2.52 24.63
N LEU A 174 2.72 -1.55 23.92
CA LEU A 174 3.79 -0.70 24.47
C LEU A 174 3.30 0.16 25.63
N ALA A 175 2.09 0.72 25.52
CA ALA A 175 1.48 1.47 26.61
C ALA A 175 1.25 0.60 27.87
N GLU A 176 0.78 -0.64 27.69
CA GLU A 176 0.65 -1.60 28.80
C GLU A 176 2.00 -2.03 29.38
N ALA A 177 2.98 -2.33 28.52
CA ALA A 177 4.32 -2.72 28.95
C ALA A 177 4.98 -1.60 29.78
N TYR A 178 4.90 -0.36 29.28
CA TYR A 178 5.39 0.82 29.98
C TYR A 178 4.68 1.03 31.33
N SER A 179 3.35 0.88 31.36
CA SER A 179 2.56 1.01 32.59
C SER A 179 2.89 -0.07 33.62
N ARG A 180 3.13 -1.31 33.19
CA ARG A 180 3.52 -2.43 34.07
C ARG A 180 4.93 -2.26 34.65
N GLU A 181 5.88 -1.75 33.87
CA GLU A 181 7.23 -1.46 34.36
C GLU A 181 7.26 -0.26 35.32
N ALA A 182 6.49 0.80 35.04
CA ALA A 182 6.34 1.94 35.94
C ALA A 182 5.74 1.54 37.31
N PHE A 183 4.80 0.58 37.33
CA PHE A 183 4.26 0.01 38.57
C PHE A 183 5.26 -0.87 39.33
N ARG A 184 6.13 -1.62 38.62
CA ARG A 184 7.18 -2.42 39.27
C ARG A 184 8.31 -1.58 39.84
N ALA A 185 8.63 -0.45 39.23
CA ALA A 185 9.65 0.49 39.72
C ALA A 185 9.19 1.27 40.96
N SER A 186 7.89 1.54 41.10
CA SER A 186 7.31 2.26 42.25
C SER A 186 7.06 1.39 43.48
N GLY A 187 7.00 0.05 43.32
CA GLY A 187 6.86 -0.91 44.43
C GLY A 187 8.16 -1.37 45.10
N ARG A 188 9.33 -0.81 44.72
CA ARG A 188 10.63 -1.06 45.37
C ARG A 188 11.07 0.14 46.23
N ARG A 189 10.20 0.60 47.13
CA ARG A 189 10.56 1.54 48.20
C ARG A 189 10.10 1.00 49.54
#